data_AF-A0A3G9H5N0-F1
#
_entry.id   AF-A0A3G9H5N0-F1
#
_cell.length_a   1.000
_cell.length_b   1.000
_cell.length_c   1.000
_cell.angle_alpha   90.00
_cell.angle_beta   90.00
_cell.angle_gamma   90.00
#
_symmetry.space_group_name_H-M   'P 1'
#
loop_
_entity.id
_entity.type
_entity.pdbx_description
1 polymer ?
#
loop_
_entity_poly.entity_id
_entity_poly.type
_entity_poly.pdbx_seq_one_letter_code
_entity_poly.pdbx_strand_id
1 'polypeptide(L)'
;MKKTAITLLFTLTLFAGQISFGDIDTTVLSKKSGEPVNIKISLVLQGRDIEENRIALMDVIQSALGSFWAETLVTAPGKEEFKKRVVSLADKKYGIEVDFVYITNLKIDTCTLQKLRKLLKGRP
;
A
#
# COMPACT_ATOMS: atom_id res chain seq x y z
N MET A 1 1.93 5.64 59.92
CA MET A 1 2.46 6.73 59.06
C MET A 1 2.25 6.31 57.62
N LYS A 2 1.29 6.97 56.95
CA LYS A 2 0.70 6.59 55.65
C LYS A 2 1.27 7.44 54.51
N LYS A 3 2.51 7.23 54.09
CA LYS A 3 3.10 7.86 52.89
C LYS A 3 4.23 6.90 52.51
N THR A 4 4.11 6.06 51.50
CA THR A 4 4.35 6.43 50.10
C THR A 4 3.74 5.38 49.17
N ALA A 5 2.62 5.71 48.54
CA ALA A 5 2.24 5.07 47.29
C ALA A 5 3.13 5.71 46.20
N ILE A 6 4.24 5.05 45.85
CA ILE A 6 4.99 5.36 44.64
C ILE A 6 4.20 4.73 43.50
N THR A 7 3.16 5.43 43.06
CA THR A 7 2.45 5.10 41.83
C THR A 7 3.33 5.58 40.67
N LEU A 8 4.18 4.68 40.18
CA LEU A 8 4.93 4.86 38.94
C LEU A 8 3.92 4.82 37.78
N LEU A 9 3.30 5.96 37.49
CA LEU A 9 2.50 6.18 36.30
C LEU A 9 3.44 6.28 35.10
N PHE A 10 3.85 5.11 34.58
CA PHE A 10 4.45 4.99 33.26
C PHE A 10 3.35 5.31 32.25
N THR A 11 3.23 6.57 31.86
CA THR A 11 2.35 6.97 30.77
C THR A 11 2.99 6.50 29.48
N LEU A 12 2.61 5.30 29.02
CA LEU A 12 2.89 4.84 27.66
C LEU A 12 2.10 5.75 26.70
N THR A 13 2.71 6.87 26.29
CA THR A 13 2.17 7.69 25.22
C THR A 13 2.33 6.93 23.91
N LEU A 14 1.27 6.24 23.49
CA LEU A 14 1.23 5.63 22.17
C LEU A 14 1.14 6.76 21.13
N PHE A 15 2.22 6.99 20.41
CA PHE A 15 2.22 7.88 19.25
C PHE A 15 1.77 7.10 18.02
N ALA A 16 0.63 7.50 17.44
CA ALA A 16 0.27 7.08 16.09
C ALA A 16 1.17 7.85 15.11
N GLY A 17 2.15 7.15 14.55
CA GLY A 17 3.04 7.67 13.52
C GLY A 17 2.36 7.63 12.15
N GLN A 18 2.87 8.45 11.23
CA GLN A 18 2.40 8.51 9.85
C GLN A 18 3.60 8.47 8.91
N ILE A 19 3.53 7.63 7.88
CA ILE A 19 4.54 7.56 6.82
C ILE A 19 3.90 7.76 5.44
N SER A 20 4.63 8.40 4.54
CA SER A 20 4.24 8.56 3.14
C SER A 20 5.14 7.74 2.20
N PHE A 21 4.49 7.09 1.24
CA PHE A 21 5.10 6.44 0.10
C PHE A 21 4.62 7.14 -1.18
N GLY A 22 5.47 8.00 -1.73
CA GLY A 22 5.22 8.71 -2.98
C GLY A 22 5.61 7.88 -4.20
N ASP A 23 4.86 8.04 -5.29
CA ASP A 23 5.19 7.57 -6.64
C ASP A 23 5.74 6.15 -6.74
N ILE A 24 5.10 5.19 -6.04
CA ILE A 24 5.41 3.78 -6.19
C ILE A 24 5.05 3.36 -7.61
N ASP A 25 6.06 3.09 -8.43
CA ASP A 25 5.94 2.60 -9.80
C ASP A 25 6.08 1.07 -9.79
N THR A 26 5.03 0.37 -10.22
CA THR A 26 5.02 -1.10 -10.28
C THR A 26 4.12 -1.59 -11.41
N THR A 27 4.14 -2.89 -11.65
CA THR A 27 3.37 -3.52 -12.72
C THR A 27 2.41 -4.55 -12.14
N VAL A 28 1.14 -4.45 -12.51
CA VAL A 28 0.09 -5.43 -12.16
C VAL A 28 -0.56 -5.96 -13.42
N LEU A 29 -1.28 -7.08 -13.32
CA LEU A 29 -1.94 -7.65 -14.49
C LEU A 29 -3.28 -6.95 -14.77
N SER A 30 -3.62 -6.80 -16.04
CA SER A 30 -4.97 -6.42 -16.48
C SER A 30 -5.86 -7.66 -16.55
N LYS A 31 -7.03 -7.59 -15.91
CA LYS A 31 -8.07 -8.64 -15.97
C LYS A 31 -8.61 -8.81 -17.39
N LYS A 32 -8.69 -7.73 -18.17
CA LYS A 32 -9.24 -7.78 -19.54
C LYS A 32 -8.26 -8.39 -20.55
N SER A 33 -6.98 -8.07 -20.45
CA SER A 33 -5.98 -8.45 -21.45
C SER A 33 -5.04 -9.57 -21.00
N GLY A 34 -4.92 -9.81 -19.70
CA GLY A 34 -3.88 -10.66 -19.11
C GLY A 34 -2.47 -10.06 -19.22
N GLU A 35 -2.33 -8.88 -19.83
CA GLU A 35 -1.04 -8.24 -20.03
C GLU A 35 -0.64 -7.42 -18.79
N PRO A 36 0.67 -7.26 -18.53
CA PRO A 36 1.17 -6.36 -17.49
C PRO A 36 0.87 -4.90 -17.83
N VAL A 37 0.41 -4.14 -16.83
CA VAL A 37 0.09 -2.71 -16.91
C VAL A 37 0.80 -1.97 -15.78
N ASN A 38 1.42 -0.85 -16.13
CA ASN A 38 2.12 -0.03 -15.15
C ASN A 38 1.12 0.77 -14.33
N ILE A 39 1.36 0.80 -13.03
CA ILE A 39 0.60 1.58 -12.08
C ILE A 39 1.54 2.45 -11.27
N LYS A 40 1.10 3.69 -11.05
CA LYS A 40 1.74 4.62 -10.12
C LYS A 40 0.78 4.89 -8.99
N ILE A 41 1.18 4.53 -7.78
CA ILE A 41 0.35 4.70 -6.59
C ILE A 41 1.12 5.49 -5.52
N SER A 42 0.42 6.37 -4.83
CA SER A 42 0.95 7.06 -3.66
C SER A 42 0.06 6.75 -2.46
N LEU A 43 0.70 6.45 -1.35
CA LEU A 43 0.07 5.96 -0.14
C LEU A 43 0.54 6.74 1.07
N VAL A 44 -0.34 6.83 2.05
CA VAL A 44 -0.01 7.24 3.41
C VAL A 44 -0.52 6.14 4.35
N LEU A 45 0.33 5.68 5.25
CA LEU A 45 -0.07 4.77 6.32
C LEU A 45 0.03 5.47 7.67
N GLN A 46 -0.89 5.13 8.56
CA GLN A 46 -0.90 5.61 9.94
C GLN A 46 -1.07 4.41 10.88
N GLY A 47 -0.34 4.42 12.00
CA GLY A 47 -0.30 3.33 12.95
C GLY A 47 0.86 3.43 13.92
N ARG A 48 1.07 2.39 14.72
CA ARG A 48 2.12 2.36 15.75
C ARG A 48 3.47 1.99 15.15
N ASP A 49 4.53 2.71 15.54
CA ASP A 49 5.93 2.45 15.15
C ASP A 49 6.13 2.28 13.62
N ILE A 50 5.28 2.93 12.82
CA ILE A 50 5.22 2.73 11.38
C ILE A 50 6.46 3.28 10.66
N GLU A 51 7.05 4.37 11.16
CA GLU A 51 8.20 5.01 10.52
C GLU A 51 9.45 4.11 10.55
N GLU A 52 9.65 3.39 11.65
CA GLU A 52 10.77 2.45 11.83
C GLU A 52 10.66 1.24 10.89
N ASN A 53 9.45 0.94 10.43
CA ASN A 53 9.12 -0.24 9.64
C ASN A 53 8.99 0.03 8.13
N ARG A 54 9.53 1.16 7.64
CA ARG A 54 9.40 1.61 6.25
C ARG A 54 9.70 0.53 5.19
N ILE A 55 10.77 -0.24 5.38
CA ILE A 55 11.20 -1.28 4.41
C ILE A 55 10.19 -2.44 4.39
N ALA A 56 9.78 -2.92 5.56
CA ALA A 56 8.78 -3.99 5.66
C ALA A 56 7.43 -3.55 5.09
N LEU A 57 7.01 -2.31 5.37
CA LEU A 57 5.78 -1.75 4.81
C LEU A 57 5.84 -1.59 3.28
N MET A 58 7.01 -1.28 2.70
CA MET A 58 7.18 -1.30 1.24
C MET A 58 6.98 -2.72 0.67
N ASP A 59 7.53 -3.77 1.30
CA ASP A 59 7.28 -5.17 0.86
C ASP A 59 5.79 -5.51 0.94
N VAL A 60 5.13 -5.13 2.04
CA VAL A 60 3.69 -5.34 2.23
C VAL A 60 2.90 -4.68 1.11
N ILE A 61 3.21 -3.43 0.77
CA ILE A 61 2.52 -2.69 -0.29
C ILE A 61 2.74 -3.36 -1.65
N GLN A 62 3.97 -3.72 -2.00
CA GLN A 62 4.28 -4.40 -3.27
C GLN A 62 3.59 -5.77 -3.36
N SER A 63 3.65 -6.55 -2.28
CA SER A 63 2.95 -7.82 -2.15
C SER A 63 1.43 -7.67 -2.29
N ALA A 64 0.86 -6.64 -1.66
CA ALA A 64 -0.56 -6.35 -1.77
C ALA A 64 -0.92 -5.99 -3.22
N LEU A 65 -0.21 -5.06 -3.84
CA LEU A 65 -0.45 -4.63 -5.23
C LEU A 65 -0.39 -5.80 -6.22
N GLY A 66 0.60 -6.70 -6.07
CA GLY A 66 0.73 -7.89 -6.91
C GLY A 66 -0.44 -8.88 -6.80
N SER A 67 -1.29 -8.76 -5.78
CA SER A 67 -2.50 -9.60 -5.62
C SER A 67 -3.76 -9.03 -6.27
N PHE A 68 -3.70 -7.82 -6.83
CA PHE A 68 -4.85 -7.17 -7.47
C PHE A 68 -4.70 -7.05 -8.99
N TRP A 69 -5.85 -7.10 -9.66
CA TRP A 69 -5.96 -6.67 -11.05
C TRP A 69 -5.99 -5.13 -11.13
N ALA A 70 -5.39 -4.58 -12.19
CA ALA A 70 -5.42 -3.15 -12.49
C ALA A 70 -6.83 -2.55 -12.41
N GLU A 71 -7.80 -3.23 -13.02
CA GLU A 71 -9.20 -2.78 -13.08
C GLU A 71 -9.89 -2.82 -11.71
N THR A 72 -9.48 -3.71 -10.81
CA THR A 72 -10.03 -3.75 -9.45
C THR A 72 -9.56 -2.54 -8.64
N LEU A 73 -8.28 -2.18 -8.75
CA LEU A 73 -7.65 -1.07 -7.99
C LEU A 73 -8.28 0.30 -8.25
N VAL A 74 -8.92 0.52 -9.40
CA VAL A 74 -9.58 1.80 -9.71
C VAL A 74 -10.99 1.92 -9.14
N THR A 75 -11.61 0.81 -8.72
CA THR A 75 -12.96 0.80 -8.17
C THR A 75 -12.96 1.11 -6.67
N ALA A 76 -14.03 1.75 -6.16
CA ALA A 76 -14.20 1.96 -4.73
C ALA A 76 -14.11 0.66 -3.90
N PRO A 77 -14.85 -0.43 -4.21
CA PRO A 77 -14.74 -1.67 -3.46
C PRO A 77 -13.33 -2.28 -3.53
N GLY A 78 -12.67 -2.23 -4.69
CA GLY A 78 -11.31 -2.76 -4.83
C GLY A 78 -10.26 -1.94 -4.06
N LYS A 79 -10.43 -0.62 -3.95
CA LYS A 79 -9.59 0.23 -3.10
C LYS A 79 -9.74 -0.12 -1.63
N GLU A 80 -10.96 -0.37 -1.17
CA GLU A 80 -11.20 -0.79 0.22
C GLU A 80 -10.63 -2.18 0.51
N GLU A 81 -10.77 -3.12 -0.44
CA GLU A 81 -10.16 -4.43 -0.33
C GLU A 81 -8.62 -4.34 -0.30
N PHE A 82 -8.03 -3.49 -1.14
CA PHE A 82 -6.59 -3.24 -1.14
C PHE A 82 -6.10 -2.69 0.21
N LYS A 83 -6.77 -1.69 0.77
CA LYS A 83 -6.44 -1.14 2.09
C LYS A 83 -6.47 -2.23 3.17
N LYS A 84 -7.53 -3.04 3.21
CA LYS A 84 -7.65 -4.17 4.13
C LYS A 84 -6.55 -5.21 3.95
N ARG A 85 -6.15 -5.47 2.69
CA ARG A 85 -5.07 -6.39 2.36
C ARG A 85 -3.73 -5.90 2.89
N VAL A 86 -3.42 -4.61 2.74
CA VAL A 86 -2.21 -3.99 3.29
C VAL A 86 -2.17 -4.15 4.81
N VAL A 87 -3.26 -3.79 5.51
CA VAL A 87 -3.37 -3.94 6.97
C VAL A 87 -3.15 -5.40 7.38
N SER A 88 -3.87 -6.34 6.77
CA SER A 88 -3.75 -7.76 7.12
C SER A 88 -2.38 -8.35 6.82
N LEU A 89 -1.67 -7.89 5.77
CA LEU A 89 -0.35 -8.40 5.42
C LEU A 89 0.74 -7.83 6.33
N ALA A 90 0.63 -6.56 6.72
CA ALA A 90 1.54 -5.93 7.68
C ALA A 90 1.55 -6.68 9.02
N ASP A 91 0.36 -6.97 9.55
CA ASP A 91 0.19 -7.74 10.78
C ASP A 91 0.70 -9.18 10.62
N LYS A 92 0.20 -9.93 9.62
CA LYS A 92 0.53 -11.36 9.47
C LYS A 92 2.00 -11.65 9.17
N LYS A 93 2.67 -10.81 8.38
CA LYS A 93 4.06 -11.06 7.98
C LYS A 93 5.07 -10.48 8.97
N TYR A 94 4.79 -9.31 9.53
CA TYR A 94 5.78 -8.51 10.25
C TYR A 94 5.31 -8.08 11.65
N GLY A 95 4.07 -8.36 12.04
CA GLY A 95 3.51 -7.93 13.33
C GLY A 95 3.32 -6.42 13.44
N ILE A 96 3.19 -5.71 12.31
CA ILE A 96 3.06 -4.25 12.28
C ILE A 96 1.58 -3.86 12.31
N GLU A 97 1.20 -3.07 13.31
CA GLU A 97 -0.16 -2.56 13.50
C GLU A 97 -0.38 -1.29 12.65
N VAL A 98 -1.11 -1.44 11.55
CA VAL A 98 -1.53 -0.34 10.67
C VAL A 98 -3.00 -0.03 10.91
N ASP A 99 -3.30 1.17 11.37
CA ASP A 99 -4.67 1.62 11.64
C ASP A 99 -5.37 2.09 10.36
N PHE A 100 -4.67 2.90 9.55
CA PHE A 100 -5.24 3.51 8.36
C PHE A 100 -4.31 3.45 7.16
N VAL A 101 -4.93 3.25 5.99
CA VAL A 101 -4.27 3.28 4.68
C VAL A 101 -5.02 4.26 3.79
N TYR A 102 -4.33 5.31 3.37
CA TYR A 102 -4.86 6.33 2.48
C TYR A 102 -4.20 6.19 1.11
N ILE A 103 -5.02 6.09 0.06
CA ILE A 103 -4.56 6.18 -1.32
C ILE A 103 -4.65 7.64 -1.73
N THR A 104 -3.51 8.32 -1.82
CA THR A 104 -3.45 9.75 -2.16
C THR A 104 -3.42 9.98 -3.66
N ASN A 105 -2.88 9.03 -4.43
CA ASN A 105 -2.87 9.06 -5.88
C ASN A 105 -2.86 7.64 -6.44
N LEU A 106 -3.56 7.42 -7.56
CA LEU A 106 -3.50 6.18 -8.32
C LEU A 106 -3.67 6.50 -9.81
N LYS A 107 -2.66 6.16 -10.60
CA LYS A 107 -2.67 6.26 -12.06
C LYS A 107 -2.35 4.89 -12.65
N ILE A 108 -3.07 4.55 -13.70
CA ILE A 108 -2.82 3.34 -14.49
C ILE A 108 -2.39 3.81 -15.87
N ASP A 109 -1.11 3.59 -16.19
CA ASP A 109 -0.58 3.90 -17.50
C ASP A 109 -1.00 2.76 -18.43
N THR A 110 -1.98 2.99 -19.29
CA THR A 110 -2.32 2.06 -20.37
C THR A 110 -1.07 1.82 -21.21
N CYS A 111 -0.56 0.60 -21.11
CA CYS A 111 0.76 0.14 -21.50
C CYS A 111 1.28 0.75 -22.82
N THR A 112 2.44 1.40 -22.74
CA THR A 112 3.24 1.87 -23.88
C THR A 112 3.59 0.73 -24.83
N LEU A 113 3.70 -0.52 -24.34
CA LEU A 113 3.95 -1.70 -25.16
C LEU A 113 2.76 -2.09 -26.03
N GLN A 114 1.52 -1.84 -25.61
CA GLN A 114 0.34 -2.08 -26.44
C GLN A 114 0.26 -1.03 -27.56
N LYS A 115 0.62 0.23 -27.26
CA LYS A 115 0.84 1.26 -28.28
C LYS A 115 1.96 0.87 -29.23
N LEU A 116 3.14 0.48 -28.73
CA LEU A 116 4.27 0.02 -29.53
C LEU A 116 3.92 -1.22 -30.39
N ARG A 117 3.21 -2.20 -29.84
CA ARG A 117 2.75 -3.39 -30.59
C ARG A 117 1.75 -3.02 -31.68
N LYS A 118 0.82 -2.09 -31.43
CA LYS A 118 -0.07 -1.54 -32.46
C LYS A 118 0.71 -0.77 -33.53
N LEU A 119 1.71 0.00 -33.13
CA LEU A 119 2.60 0.75 -34.05
C LEU A 119 3.48 -0.17 -34.89
N LEU A 120 3.97 -1.29 -34.33
CA LEU A 120 4.81 -2.27 -35.03
C LEU A 120 3.99 -3.22 -35.92
N LYS A 121 2.75 -3.56 -35.53
CA LYS A 121 1.82 -4.33 -36.37
C LYS A 121 1.17 -3.49 -37.49
N GLY A 122 1.32 -2.17 -37.46
CA GLY A 122 0.76 -1.22 -38.42
C GLY A 122 1.71 -0.78 -39.54
N ARG A 123 2.83 -1.48 -39.78
CA ARG A 123 3.60 -1.26 -41.03
C ARG A 123 3.01 -2.12 -42.15
N PRO A 124 2.68 -1.54 -43.33
CA PRO A 124 2.31 -2.31 -44.51
C PRO A 124 3.44 -3.24 -44.95
#